data_AF-A0A3N5P7K7-F1
#
_entry.id   AF-A0A3N5P7K7-F1
#
_cell.length_a   1.000
_cell.length_b   1.000
_cell.length_c   1.000
_cell.angle_alpha   90.00
_cell.angle_beta   90.00
_cell.angle_gamma   90.00
#
_symmetry.space_group_name_H-M   'P 1'
#
loop_
_entity.id
_entity.type
_entity.pdbx_description
1 polymer ?
#
loop_
_entity_poly.entity_id
_entity_poly.type
_entity_poly.pdbx_seq_one_letter_code
_entity_poly.pdbx_strand_id
1 'polypeptide(L)'
;MADMSTVDARFGLIPWGPMKDDSCHYYAIETEPDVDLFHGDPAETEGTAVTTPHMGPLQSIEVKVGGAEGSLVGVIMALFDEDMCPVTYIATTDAGNGTIAGYALVCDDPFQRYIVQEDGVGSSIVAADFGLSGDLVLTHGGDTT
;
A
#
# COMPACT_ATOMS: atom_id res chain seq x y z
N MET A 1 26.67 10.82 -9.39
CA MET A 1 25.50 11.32 -8.64
C MET A 1 24.48 10.21 -8.70
N ALA A 2 24.07 9.67 -7.55
CA ALA A 2 22.97 8.71 -7.52
C ALA A 2 21.72 9.44 -8.01
N ASP A 3 21.07 8.85 -9.00
CA ASP A 3 19.81 9.34 -9.55
C ASP A 3 18.74 9.22 -8.47
N MET A 4 18.20 10.36 -8.02
CA MET A 4 17.11 10.43 -7.04
C MET A 4 15.73 10.26 -7.71
N SER A 5 15.65 9.97 -9.01
CA SER A 5 14.36 9.91 -9.72
C SER A 5 13.58 8.60 -9.57
N THR A 6 14.15 7.55 -8.95
CA THR A 6 13.49 6.22 -8.87
C THR A 6 13.16 5.75 -7.45
N VAL A 7 13.42 6.56 -6.41
CA VAL A 7 13.31 6.12 -5.01
C VAL A 7 12.31 6.94 -4.18
N ASP A 8 11.90 8.13 -4.65
CA ASP A 8 11.08 9.04 -3.83
C ASP A 8 9.55 8.89 -3.99
N ALA A 9 9.06 8.10 -4.93
CA ALA A 9 7.65 7.67 -4.97
C ALA A 9 7.48 6.55 -6.01
N ARG A 10 6.99 5.36 -5.60
CA ARG A 10 6.33 4.47 -6.57
C ARG A 10 5.15 5.23 -7.17
N PHE A 11 4.87 5.04 -8.47
CA PHE A 11 3.73 5.62 -9.19
C PHE A 11 2.35 5.07 -8.74
N GLY A 12 2.23 4.65 -7.48
CA GLY A 12 1.18 3.83 -6.90
C GLY A 12 -0.25 4.36 -7.08
N LEU A 13 -1.21 3.59 -6.60
CA LEU A 13 -2.63 3.81 -6.85
C LEU A 13 -3.12 5.14 -6.25
N ILE A 14 -3.59 6.04 -7.12
CA ILE A 14 -4.12 7.37 -6.72
C ILE A 14 -5.64 7.29 -6.62
N PRO A 15 -6.27 7.71 -5.51
CA PRO A 15 -7.72 7.67 -5.38
C PRO A 15 -8.42 8.54 -6.43
N TRP A 16 -9.43 7.98 -7.09
CA TRP A 16 -10.29 8.69 -8.03
C TRP A 16 -11.59 9.11 -7.36
N GLY A 17 -11.85 10.42 -7.37
CA GLY A 17 -13.05 11.00 -6.78
C GLY A 17 -12.99 11.09 -5.25
N PRO A 18 -14.10 11.52 -4.62
CA PRO A 18 -14.16 11.64 -3.16
C PRO A 18 -14.17 10.26 -2.51
N MET A 19 -13.27 10.05 -1.56
CA MET A 19 -13.35 8.94 -0.61
C MET A 19 -14.49 9.23 0.37
N LYS A 20 -15.25 8.20 0.76
CA LYS A 20 -16.26 8.37 1.82
C LYS A 20 -15.55 8.50 3.16
N ASP A 21 -16.14 9.22 4.10
CA ASP A 21 -15.51 9.49 5.40
C ASP A 21 -15.24 8.21 6.23
N ASP A 22 -15.95 7.11 5.94
CA ASP A 22 -15.84 5.80 6.62
C ASP A 22 -15.11 4.74 5.76
N SER A 23 -14.33 5.19 4.76
CA SER A 23 -13.63 4.30 3.81
C SER A 23 -12.22 3.93 4.24
N CYS A 24 -11.70 4.57 5.30
CA CYS A 24 -10.28 4.51 5.65
C CYS A 24 -10.11 4.10 7.11
N HIS A 25 -9.41 2.98 7.32
CA HIS A 25 -9.18 2.40 8.64
C HIS A 25 -7.69 2.26 8.92
N TYR A 26 -7.33 2.29 10.21
CA TYR A 26 -5.94 2.10 10.65
C TYR A 26 -5.62 0.62 10.78
N TYR A 27 -4.47 0.25 10.27
CA TYR A 27 -3.88 -1.08 10.36
C TYR A 27 -2.47 -0.98 10.94
N ALA A 28 -2.04 -2.05 11.60
CA ALA A 28 -0.67 -2.16 12.10
C ALA A 28 0.25 -2.66 11.00
N ILE A 29 1.51 -2.22 11.03
CA ILE A 29 2.58 -2.79 10.22
C ILE A 29 3.50 -3.54 11.18
N GLU A 30 3.67 -4.85 10.98
CA GLU A 30 4.53 -5.65 11.85
C GLU A 30 6.00 -5.18 11.76
N THR A 31 6.77 -5.48 12.82
CA THR A 31 8.21 -5.24 12.85
C THR A 31 8.89 -5.98 11.69
N GLU A 32 9.83 -5.32 11.01
CA GLU A 32 10.60 -5.88 9.89
C GLU A 32 9.72 -6.32 8.71
N PRO A 33 9.05 -5.39 8.00
CA PRO A 33 8.24 -5.75 6.85
C PRO A 33 9.09 -6.37 5.72
N ASP A 34 8.54 -7.33 4.98
CA ASP A 34 9.26 -8.04 3.91
C ASP A 34 9.63 -7.16 2.71
N VAL A 35 8.89 -6.07 2.50
CA VAL A 35 9.13 -5.07 1.46
C VAL A 35 9.05 -3.66 2.03
N ASP A 36 9.60 -2.69 1.31
CA ASP A 36 9.39 -1.28 1.63
C ASP A 36 7.93 -0.91 1.30
N LEU A 37 7.23 -0.26 2.24
CA LEU A 37 5.84 0.17 2.10
C LEU A 37 5.79 1.64 1.72
N PHE A 38 5.06 1.95 0.65
CA PHE A 38 4.85 3.32 0.17
C PHE A 38 3.36 3.70 0.13
N HIS A 39 3.10 5.01 0.07
CA HIS A 39 1.76 5.51 -0.25
C HIS A 39 1.34 5.01 -1.63
N GLY A 40 0.09 4.56 -1.77
CA GLY A 40 -0.45 4.02 -3.01
C GLY A 40 -0.16 2.53 -3.24
N ASP A 41 0.57 1.86 -2.34
CA ASP A 41 0.72 0.40 -2.43
C ASP A 41 -0.58 -0.30 -1.99
N PRO A 42 -0.97 -1.40 -2.66
CA PRO A 42 -2.05 -2.27 -2.26
C PRO A 42 -1.62 -3.13 -1.07
N ALA A 43 -2.42 -3.11 -0.02
CA ALA A 43 -2.20 -3.84 1.21
C ALA A 43 -3.10 -5.08 1.29
N GLU A 44 -2.55 -6.16 1.84
CA GLU A 44 -3.25 -7.40 2.20
C GLU A 44 -3.32 -7.51 3.73
N THR A 45 -4.38 -8.14 4.26
CA THR A 45 -4.42 -8.43 5.70
C THR A 45 -3.48 -9.57 6.02
N GLU A 46 -2.65 -9.37 7.03
CA GLU A 46 -1.96 -10.45 7.72
C GLU A 46 -2.87 -10.92 8.86
N GLY A 47 -3.02 -12.25 9.01
CA GLY A 47 -4.17 -12.87 9.69
C GLY A 47 -4.30 -12.63 11.20
N THR A 48 -3.39 -11.91 11.86
CA THR A 48 -3.38 -11.78 13.32
C THR A 48 -3.39 -10.32 13.77
N ALA A 49 -4.27 -9.97 14.71
CA ALA A 49 -4.25 -8.63 15.29
C ALA A 49 -3.07 -8.46 16.26
N VAL A 50 -2.36 -7.34 16.15
CA VAL A 50 -1.21 -6.97 16.97
C VAL A 50 -1.62 -5.87 17.94
N THR A 51 -1.16 -5.95 19.20
CA THR A 51 -1.41 -4.90 20.19
C THR A 51 -0.48 -3.72 19.94
N THR A 52 -1.07 -2.58 19.59
CA THR A 52 -0.31 -1.35 19.30
C THR A 52 -0.24 -0.42 20.51
N PRO A 53 0.84 0.37 20.68
CA PRO A 53 1.00 1.30 21.80
C PRO A 53 -0.09 2.38 21.90
N HIS A 54 -0.65 2.83 20.78
CA HIS A 54 -1.51 4.02 20.73
C HIS A 54 -2.98 3.74 20.38
N MET A 55 -3.28 2.62 19.73
CA MET A 55 -4.62 2.35 19.18
C MET A 55 -5.23 1.03 19.66
N GLY A 56 -4.54 0.29 20.53
CA GLY A 56 -4.99 -1.02 20.99
C GLY A 56 -4.77 -2.11 19.92
N PRO A 57 -5.52 -3.23 19.96
CA PRO A 57 -5.36 -4.30 18.99
C PRO A 57 -5.84 -3.86 17.60
N LEU A 58 -4.94 -3.88 16.62
CA LEU A 58 -5.22 -3.61 15.22
C LEU A 58 -4.84 -4.80 14.36
N GLN A 59 -5.57 -5.03 13.28
CA GLN A 59 -5.21 -6.02 12.28
C GLN A 59 -3.88 -5.61 11.61
N SER A 60 -2.94 -6.55 11.45
CA SER A 60 -1.73 -6.28 10.67
C SER A 60 -2.00 -6.31 9.17
N ILE A 61 -1.22 -5.53 8.43
CA ILE A 61 -1.17 -5.56 6.97
C ILE A 61 0.24 -5.83 6.47
N GLU A 62 0.30 -6.34 5.26
CA GLU A 62 1.54 -6.57 4.52
C GLU A 62 1.35 -6.19 3.04
N VAL A 63 2.46 -5.96 2.35
CA VAL A 63 2.52 -5.80 0.89
C VAL A 63 3.33 -6.97 0.37
N LYS A 64 2.68 -8.01 -0.17
CA LYS A 64 3.39 -9.21 -0.62
C LYS A 64 3.83 -9.10 -2.07
N VAL A 65 5.05 -9.55 -2.36
CA VAL A 65 5.53 -9.67 -3.74
C VAL A 65 4.95 -10.92 -4.39
N GLY A 66 4.12 -10.74 -5.43
CA GLY A 66 3.70 -11.83 -6.30
C GLY A 66 2.31 -12.40 -6.03
N GLY A 67 1.40 -11.62 -5.43
CA GLY A 67 -0.02 -11.95 -5.33
C GLY A 67 -0.29 -13.24 -4.57
N ALA A 68 0.18 -13.32 -3.33
CA ALA A 68 -0.15 -14.46 -2.47
C ALA A 68 -1.65 -14.51 -2.17
N GLU A 69 -2.13 -15.63 -1.64
CA GLU A 69 -3.55 -15.96 -1.39
C GLU A 69 -4.27 -15.03 -0.38
N GLY A 70 -3.65 -13.91 0.02
CA GLY A 70 -4.23 -12.89 0.88
C GLY A 70 -5.38 -12.16 0.18
N SER A 71 -6.40 -11.78 0.95
CA SER A 71 -7.44 -10.88 0.45
C SER A 71 -6.89 -9.46 0.47
N LEU A 72 -6.79 -8.84 -0.70
CA LEU A 72 -6.47 -7.43 -0.82
C LEU A 72 -7.52 -6.63 -0.04
N VAL A 73 -7.03 -5.80 0.88
CA VAL A 73 -7.84 -5.01 1.80
C VAL A 73 -8.18 -3.68 1.16
N GLY A 74 -7.16 -3.06 0.54
CA GLY A 74 -7.28 -1.71 0.06
C GLY A 74 -5.93 -1.11 -0.32
N VAL A 75 -5.90 0.22 -0.40
CA VAL A 75 -4.69 0.99 -0.77
C VAL A 75 -4.22 1.84 0.41
N ILE A 76 -2.91 1.86 0.64
CA ILE A 76 -2.27 2.69 1.67
C ILE A 76 -2.40 4.17 1.29
N MET A 77 -3.12 4.94 2.09
CA MET A 77 -3.35 6.37 1.91
C MET A 77 -2.38 7.24 2.71
N ALA A 78 -1.91 6.75 3.86
CA ALA A 78 -0.92 7.41 4.69
C ALA A 78 -0.17 6.38 5.53
N LEU A 79 1.07 6.73 5.90
CA LEU A 79 1.94 5.93 6.75
C LEU A 79 2.38 6.75 7.96
N PHE A 80 2.52 6.07 9.09
CA PHE A 80 2.96 6.65 10.34
C PHE A 80 3.96 5.71 11.01
N ASP A 81 4.96 6.26 11.68
CA ASP A 81 5.89 5.47 12.51
C ASP A 81 5.21 4.91 13.77
N GLU A 82 5.96 4.20 14.61
CA GLU A 82 5.47 3.59 15.85
C GLU A 82 4.88 4.60 16.85
N ASP A 83 5.27 5.88 16.75
CA ASP A 83 4.84 7.00 17.59
C ASP A 83 3.68 7.81 16.95
N MET A 84 3.08 7.30 15.85
CA MET A 84 2.03 7.96 15.07
C MET A 84 2.47 9.28 14.41
N CYS A 85 3.76 9.47 14.17
CA CYS A 85 4.26 10.58 13.38
C CYS A 85 4.21 10.24 11.88
N PRO A 86 3.73 11.16 11.02
CA PRO A 86 3.58 10.89 9.60
C PRO A 86 4.95 10.69 8.93
N VAL A 87 5.08 9.61 8.16
CA VAL A 87 6.28 9.26 7.40
C VAL A 87 5.98 9.09 5.91
N THR A 88 7.01 9.27 5.08
CA THR A 88 6.89 9.13 3.62
C THR A 88 6.86 7.67 3.18
N TYR A 89 7.59 6.79 3.85
CA TYR A 89 7.63 5.35 3.61
C TYR A 89 8.07 4.64 4.88
N ILE A 90 7.88 3.31 4.93
CA ILE A 90 8.41 2.43 5.97
C ILE A 90 9.32 1.40 5.30
N ALA A 91 10.57 1.31 5.76
CA ALA A 91 11.57 0.45 5.15
C ALA A 91 11.45 -0.98 5.67
N THR A 92 11.88 -1.95 4.87
CA THR A 92 12.08 -3.36 5.27
C THR A 92 12.89 -3.52 6.56
N THR A 93 13.84 -2.63 6.78
CA THR A 93 14.72 -2.66 7.95
C THR A 93 14.13 -2.00 9.19
N ASP A 94 12.94 -1.40 9.09
CA ASP A 94 12.32 -0.71 10.21
C ASP A 94 11.68 -1.73 11.15
N ALA A 95 12.30 -1.88 12.31
CA ALA A 95 11.74 -2.67 13.40
C ALA A 95 10.80 -1.85 14.30
N GLY A 96 10.79 -0.53 14.16
CA GLY A 96 10.09 0.41 15.05
C GLY A 96 10.40 0.13 16.52
N ASN A 97 9.37 -0.20 17.30
CA ASN A 97 9.49 -0.51 18.72
C ASN A 97 9.71 -2.00 19.07
N GLY A 98 9.95 -2.85 18.07
CA GLY A 98 10.11 -4.30 18.21
C GLY A 98 8.79 -5.09 18.35
N THR A 99 7.64 -4.43 18.21
CA THR A 99 6.31 -5.05 18.05
C THR A 99 5.67 -4.64 16.73
N ILE A 100 5.76 -3.36 16.38
CA ILE A 100 5.30 -2.80 15.11
C ILE A 100 6.40 -1.91 14.52
N ALA A 101 6.47 -1.87 13.19
CA ALA A 101 7.25 -0.87 12.46
C ALA A 101 6.49 0.46 12.34
N GLY A 102 5.15 0.43 12.41
CA GLY A 102 4.32 1.63 12.31
C GLY A 102 2.85 1.33 12.08
N TYR A 103 2.14 2.31 11.52
CA TYR A 103 0.72 2.23 11.17
C TYR A 103 0.49 2.65 9.73
N ALA A 104 -0.50 2.04 9.09
CA ALA A 104 -1.01 2.46 7.80
C ALA A 104 -2.48 2.88 7.92
N LEU A 105 -2.83 3.98 7.28
CA LEU A 105 -4.22 4.29 6.97
C LEU A 105 -4.54 3.68 5.61
N VAL A 106 -5.37 2.65 5.57
CA VAL A 106 -5.73 1.93 4.33
C VAL A 106 -7.17 2.28 3.98
N CYS A 107 -7.40 2.60 2.71
CA CYS A 107 -8.76 2.75 2.19
C CYS A 107 -9.30 1.38 1.76
N ASP A 108 -10.20 0.82 2.56
CA ASP A 108 -10.76 -0.54 2.45
C ASP A 108 -12.20 -0.57 1.87
N ASP A 109 -12.62 0.50 1.18
CA ASP A 109 -13.91 0.53 0.49
C ASP A 109 -13.83 -0.21 -0.87
N PRO A 110 -14.59 -1.30 -1.08
CA PRO A 110 -14.58 -2.04 -2.34
C PRO A 110 -15.10 -1.22 -3.54
N PHE A 111 -15.77 -0.09 -3.30
CA PHE A 111 -16.24 0.80 -4.35
C PHE A 111 -15.28 1.96 -4.65
N GLN A 112 -14.20 2.10 -3.87
CA GLN A 112 -13.20 3.12 -4.13
C GLN A 112 -12.47 2.78 -5.44
N ARG A 113 -12.40 3.76 -6.33
CA ARG A 113 -11.67 3.64 -7.59
C ARG A 113 -10.30 4.29 -7.44
N TYR A 114 -9.32 3.74 -8.14
CA TYR A 114 -7.98 4.27 -8.19
C TYR A 114 -7.51 4.41 -9.64
N ILE A 115 -6.60 5.35 -9.87
CA ILE A 115 -5.91 5.55 -11.14
C ILE A 115 -4.45 5.17 -10.93
N VAL A 116 -3.91 4.44 -11.90
CA VAL A 116 -2.48 4.27 -12.10
C VAL A 116 -2.10 5.03 -13.37
N GLN A 117 -0.94 5.69 -13.37
CA GLN A 117 -0.44 6.42 -14.53
C GLN A 117 0.68 5.61 -15.20
N GLU A 118 0.70 5.59 -16.54
CA GLU A 118 1.82 5.03 -17.30
C GLU A 118 3.13 5.76 -16.97
N ASP A 119 4.22 5.01 -16.79
CA ASP A 119 5.59 5.52 -16.68
C ASP A 119 6.12 5.97 -18.05
N GLY A 120 5.42 6.92 -18.66
CA GLY A 120 5.76 7.53 -19.95
C GLY A 120 4.88 7.11 -21.13
N VAL A 121 4.86 7.97 -22.15
CA VAL A 121 4.05 7.77 -23.37
C VAL A 121 4.49 6.50 -24.09
N GLY A 122 3.59 5.52 -24.15
CA GLY A 122 3.81 4.24 -24.83
C GLY A 122 4.40 3.13 -23.95
N SER A 123 4.60 3.39 -22.65
CA SER A 123 4.93 2.37 -21.66
C SER A 123 3.68 1.58 -21.30
N SER A 124 3.74 0.24 -21.39
CA SER A 124 2.66 -0.61 -20.91
C SER A 124 2.65 -0.63 -19.39
N ILE A 125 1.47 -0.51 -18.77
CA ILE A 125 1.29 -0.69 -17.33
C ILE A 125 1.71 -2.12 -16.96
N VAL A 126 2.63 -2.25 -16.01
CA VAL A 126 3.13 -3.52 -15.46
C VAL A 126 2.79 -3.63 -13.99
N ALA A 127 2.94 -4.84 -13.43
CA ALA A 127 2.60 -5.09 -12.02
C ALA A 127 3.41 -4.29 -11.00
N ALA A 128 4.62 -3.87 -11.37
CA ALA A 128 5.40 -2.98 -10.54
C ALA A 128 4.78 -1.56 -10.40
N ASP A 129 3.90 -1.15 -11.31
CA ASP A 129 3.33 0.21 -11.34
C ASP A 129 2.18 0.39 -10.35
N PHE A 130 1.49 -0.68 -9.96
CA PHE A 130 0.38 -0.66 -9.00
C PHE A 130 0.72 -1.32 -7.66
N GLY A 131 2.00 -1.58 -7.39
CA GLY A 131 2.48 -2.26 -6.19
C GLY A 131 2.41 -3.79 -6.30
N LEU A 132 3.42 -4.46 -5.73
CA LEU A 132 3.74 -5.87 -6.01
C LEU A 132 2.69 -6.91 -5.54
N SER A 133 1.62 -6.46 -4.88
CA SER A 133 0.55 -7.28 -4.27
C SER A 133 -0.75 -7.36 -5.09
N GLY A 134 -0.85 -6.68 -6.23
CA GLY A 134 -2.04 -6.76 -7.10
C GLY A 134 -1.93 -7.84 -8.18
N ASP A 135 -3.04 -8.50 -8.53
CA ASP A 135 -3.16 -9.23 -9.80
C ASP A 135 -3.74 -8.29 -10.89
N LEU A 136 -3.04 -8.17 -12.02
CA LEU A 136 -3.48 -7.34 -13.15
C LEU A 136 -4.48 -8.12 -14.00
N VAL A 137 -5.77 -7.99 -13.69
CA VAL A 137 -6.84 -8.53 -14.55
C VAL A 137 -7.19 -7.52 -15.64
N LEU A 138 -6.43 -7.53 -16.74
CA LEU A 138 -6.73 -6.76 -17.95
C LEU A 138 -7.90 -7.40 -18.72
N THR A 139 -9.13 -6.95 -18.49
CA THR A 139 -10.22 -7.17 -19.46
C THR A 139 -10.20 -6.06 -20.51
N HIS A 140 -9.62 -6.35 -21.68
CA HIS A 140 -9.72 -5.49 -22.85
C HIS A 140 -11.14 -5.54 -23.42
N GLY A 141 -11.87 -4.43 -23.33
CA GLY A 141 -13.22 -4.25 -23.89
C GLY A 141 -13.23 -3.53 -25.24
N GLY A 142 -12.45 -4.02 -26.23
CA GLY A 142 -12.50 -3.68 -27.68
C GLY A 142 -12.18 -2.22 -28.07
N ASP A 143 -11.86 -1.87 -29.32
CA ASP A 143 -11.29 -2.58 -30.48
C ASP A 143 -10.16 -1.66 -31.00
N THR A 144 -9.07 -2.23 -31.51
CA THR A 144 -8.03 -1.46 -32.22
C THR A 144 -8.50 -1.17 -33.65
N THR A 145 -9.19 -0.03 -33.84
CA THR A 145 -9.31 0.66 -35.13
C THR A 145 -9.41 2.16 -34.95
#